data_AF-A0AAV8X2R3-F1
#
_entry.id   AF-A0AAV8X2R3-F1
#
_cell.length_a   1.000
_cell.length_b   1.000
_cell.length_c   1.000
_cell.angle_alpha   90.00
_cell.angle_beta   90.00
_cell.angle_gamma   90.00
#
_symmetry.space_group_name_H-M   'P 1'
#
loop_
_entity.id
_entity.type
_entity.pdbx_description
1 polymer ?
#
loop_
_entity_poly.entity_id
_entity_poly.type
_entity_poly.pdbx_seq_one_letter_code
_entity_poly.pdbx_strand_id
1 'polypeptide(L)'
;MRQIRYDVVNINLSNKPDWIYDKSPYGKIPALELDNGDVLYESLIIADYLDEKYHQHPLHSKDPLQKAKDKLLIEQFNRVSFSEFLLI
;
A
#
# COMPACT_ATOMS: atom_id res chain seq x y z
N MET A 1 -3.37 14.50 -6.27
CA MET A 1 -2.23 13.98 -5.47
C MET A 1 -2.22 14.72 -4.15
N ARG A 2 -2.12 14.02 -3.03
CA ARG A 2 -2.16 14.64 -1.70
C ARG A 2 -0.88 15.44 -1.47
N GLN A 3 -0.99 16.66 -0.97
CA GLN A 3 0.17 17.45 -0.51
C GLN A 3 0.57 17.03 0.91
N ILE A 4 0.81 15.73 1.11
CA ILE A 4 1.38 15.22 2.36
C ILE A 4 2.91 15.33 2.21
N ARG A 5 3.61 15.78 3.25
CA ARG A 5 5.07 15.75 3.28
C ARG A 5 5.51 14.34 3.60
N TYR A 6 6.42 13.79 2.80
CA TYR A 6 7.02 12.47 3.01
C TYR A 6 8.40 12.45 2.37
N ASP A 7 9.24 11.56 2.87
CA ASP A 7 10.51 11.21 2.23
C ASP A 7 10.38 9.89 1.47
N VAL A 8 11.11 9.77 0.36
CA VAL A 8 11.14 8.55 -0.44
C VAL A 8 12.48 7.86 -0.29
N VAL A 9 12.45 6.61 0.16
CA VAL A 9 13.61 5.73 0.14
C VAL A 9 13.40 4.67 -0.94
N ASN A 10 14.17 4.77 -2.02
CA ASN A 10 14.11 3.79 -3.11
C ASN A 10 14.94 2.55 -2.78
N ILE A 11 14.39 1.37 -3.03
CA ILE A 11 15.03 0.08 -2.76
C ILE A 11 15.43 -0.59 -4.07
N ASN A 12 16.68 -1.06 -4.14
CA ASN A 12 17.10 -1.96 -5.22
C ASN A 12 16.49 -3.35 -4.99
N LEU A 13 15.58 -3.78 -5.86
CA LEU A 13 14.89 -5.06 -5.70
C LEU A 13 15.76 -6.29 -6.05
N SER A 14 16.83 -6.10 -6.83
CA SER A 14 17.81 -7.15 -7.15
C SER A 14 18.85 -7.34 -6.05
N ASN A 15 19.09 -6.31 -5.25
CA ASN A 15 19.99 -6.33 -4.11
C ASN A 15 19.37 -5.56 -2.95
N LYS A 16 18.42 -6.21 -2.27
CA LYS A 16 17.66 -5.60 -1.19
C LYS A 16 18.56 -5.45 0.04
N PRO A 17 18.57 -4.28 0.70
CA PRO A 17 19.31 -4.13 1.94
C PRO A 17 18.61 -4.91 3.07
N ASP A 18 19.38 -5.50 3.98
CA ASP A 18 18.85 -6.39 5.03
C ASP A 18 17.81 -5.72 5.94
N TRP A 19 17.94 -4.42 6.18
CA TRP A 19 17.00 -3.67 7.03
C TRP A 19 15.58 -3.60 6.45
N ILE A 20 15.35 -3.96 5.18
CA ILE A 20 13.98 -3.96 4.61
C ILE A 20 13.07 -4.94 5.34
N TYR A 21 13.62 -6.03 5.90
CA TYR A 21 12.84 -7.05 6.60
C TYR A 21 12.31 -6.56 7.95
N ASP A 22 12.93 -5.52 8.53
CA ASP A 22 12.40 -4.81 9.70
C ASP A 22 11.20 -3.91 9.33
N LYS A 23 11.06 -3.56 8.05
CA LYS A 23 9.98 -2.68 7.54
C LYS A 23 8.84 -3.44 6.86
N SER A 24 9.15 -4.54 6.19
CA SER A 24 8.18 -5.46 5.59
C SER A 24 8.67 -6.89 5.82
N PRO A 25 7.96 -7.70 6.62
CA PRO A 25 8.37 -9.09 6.90
C PRO A 25 8.58 -9.95 5.64
N TYR A 26 7.94 -9.56 4.53
CA TYR A 26 8.04 -10.24 3.24
C TYR A 26 9.11 -9.66 2.30
N GLY A 27 9.85 -8.63 2.74
CA GLY A 27 10.81 -7.88 1.91
C GLY A 27 10.15 -7.29 0.66
N LYS A 28 8.86 -6.96 0.74
CA LYS A 28 8.07 -6.34 -0.32
C LYS A 28 7.91 -4.85 -0.06
N ILE A 29 7.68 -4.11 -1.13
CA ILE A 29 7.38 -2.68 -1.09
C ILE A 29 5.99 -2.44 -1.70
N PRO A 30 5.27 -1.36 -1.31
CA PRO A 30 5.68 -0.31 -0.37
C PRO A 30 5.63 -0.73 1.11
N ALA A 31 6.42 -0.02 1.93
CA ALA A 31 6.29 0.05 3.39
C ALA A 31 6.28 1.53 3.79
N LEU A 32 5.53 1.89 4.83
CA LEU A 32 5.40 3.23 5.37
C LEU A 32 5.85 3.23 6.83
N GLU A 33 6.89 3.99 7.14
CA GLU A 33 7.30 4.30 8.50
C GLU A 33 6.69 5.63 8.94
N LEU A 34 6.15 5.65 10.14
CA LEU A 34 5.56 6.83 10.77
C LEU A 34 6.58 7.52 11.68
N ASP A 35 6.34 8.78 12.01
CA ASP A 35 7.25 9.58 12.86
C ASP A 35 7.51 8.97 14.25
N ASN A 36 6.60 8.12 14.74
CA ASN A 36 6.73 7.40 16.01
C ASN A 36 7.48 6.06 15.89
N GLY A 37 7.96 5.70 14.71
CA GLY A 37 8.66 4.45 14.43
C GLY A 37 7.76 3.26 14.09
N ASP A 38 6.43 3.43 14.12
CA ASP A 38 5.52 2.37 13.67
C ASP A 38 5.63 2.16 12.16
N VAL A 39 5.49 0.90 11.73
CA VAL A 39 5.60 0.53 10.32
C VAL A 39 4.34 -0.16 9.83
N LEU A 40 3.87 0.28 8.66
CA LEU A 40 2.79 -0.33 7.90
C LEU A 40 3.34 -0.90 6.59
N TYR A 41 2.84 -2.06 6.18
CA TYR A 41 3.15 -2.69 4.91
C TYR A 41 1.85 -3.17 4.25
N GLU A 42 1.94 -3.61 2.98
CA GLU A 42 0.83 -3.80 2.04
C GLU A 42 0.24 -2.48 1.51
N SER A 43 0.23 -2.33 0.18
CA SER A 43 -0.14 -1.08 -0.49
C SER A 43 -1.57 -0.63 -0.17
N LEU A 44 -2.53 -1.56 -0.12
CA LEU A 44 -3.93 -1.27 0.17
C LEU A 44 -4.16 -0.88 1.64
N ILE A 45 -3.44 -1.50 2.57
CA ILE A 45 -3.51 -1.14 4.00
C ILE A 45 -2.96 0.27 4.20
N ILE A 46 -1.81 0.59 3.57
CA ILE A 46 -1.23 1.93 3.61
C ILE A 46 -2.18 2.97 3.01
N ALA A 47 -2.81 2.66 1.88
CA ALA A 47 -3.77 3.55 1.23
C ALA A 47 -4.98 3.85 2.14
N ASP A 48 -5.56 2.82 2.77
CA ASP A 48 -6.69 2.96 3.70
C ASP A 48 -6.29 3.77 4.94
N TYR A 49 -5.14 3.49 5.56
CA TYR A 49 -4.61 4.27 6.68
C TYR A 49 -4.44 5.74 6.33
N LEU A 50 -3.84 6.03 5.17
CA LEU A 50 -3.69 7.42 4.73
C LEU A 50 -5.06 8.04 4.53
N ASP A 51 -6.05 7.32 3.97
CA ASP A 51 -7.39 7.85 3.75
C ASP A 51 -8.09 8.28 5.03
N GLU A 52 -8.00 7.45 6.07
CA GLU A 52 -8.53 7.73 7.39
C GLU A 52 -7.75 8.81 8.14
N LYS A 53 -6.44 8.95 7.90
CA LYS A 53 -5.64 10.00 8.54
C LYS A 53 -5.87 11.38 7.92
N TYR A 54 -6.11 11.45 6.60
CA TYR A 54 -6.16 12.70 5.83
C TYR A 54 -7.48 12.87 5.08
N HIS A 55 -8.53 13.24 5.81
CA HIS A 55 -9.91 13.36 5.32
C HIS A 55 -10.17 14.46 4.28
N GLN A 56 -9.24 15.40 4.07
CA GLN A 56 -9.44 16.56 3.18
C GLN A 56 -9.61 16.16 1.71
N HIS A 57 -9.02 15.02 1.32
CA HIS A 57 -9.05 14.50 -0.05
C HIS A 57 -9.27 12.98 -0.04
N PRO A 58 -10.52 12.52 0.12
CA PRO A 58 -10.81 11.09 0.26
C PRO A 58 -10.42 10.31 -1.01
N LEU A 59 -9.80 9.15 -0.82
CA LEU A 59 -9.51 8.17 -1.86
C LEU A 59 -10.74 7.33 -2.19
N HIS A 60 -11.54 7.02 -1.18
CA HIS A 60 -12.76 6.24 -1.34
C HIS A 60 -13.96 7.14 -1.64
N SER A 61 -14.91 6.60 -2.41
CA SER A 61 -16.22 7.25 -2.56
C SER A 61 -16.91 7.38 -1.20
N LYS A 62 -17.63 8.50 -1.00
CA LYS A 62 -18.48 8.72 0.18
C LYS A 62 -19.80 7.93 0.09
N ASP A 63 -20.21 7.51 -1.11
CA ASP A 63 -21.34 6.60 -1.28
C ASP A 63 -20.92 5.16 -0.90
N PRO A 64 -21.54 4.53 0.11
CA PRO A 64 -21.19 3.18 0.53
C PRO A 64 -21.30 2.15 -0.59
N LEU A 65 -22.29 2.27 -1.49
CA LEU A 65 -22.44 1.31 -2.59
C LEU A 65 -21.31 1.44 -3.59
N GLN A 66 -20.97 2.66 -4.00
CA GLN A 66 -19.84 2.89 -4.90
C GLN A 66 -18.51 2.43 -4.27
N LYS A 67 -18.27 2.74 -2.99
CA LYS A 67 -17.07 2.27 -2.27
C LYS A 67 -16.97 0.74 -2.28
N ALA A 68 -18.08 0.03 -2.09
CA ALA A 68 -18.11 -1.43 -2.16
C ALA A 68 -17.79 -1.95 -3.58
N LYS A 69 -18.31 -1.29 -4.63
CA LYS A 69 -17.99 -1.63 -6.02
C LYS A 69 -16.51 -1.40 -6.34
N ASP A 70 -15.93 -0.30 -5.88
CA ASP A 70 -14.51 0.00 -6.06
C ASP A 70 -13.64 -1.08 -5.39
N LYS A 71 -14.02 -1.53 -4.18
CA LYS A 71 -13.35 -2.66 -3.51
C LYS A 71 -13.47 -3.97 -4.27
N LEU A 72 -14.62 -4.27 -4.87
CA LEU A 72 -14.77 -5.47 -5.72
C LEU A 72 -13.83 -5.43 -6.92
N LEU A 73 -13.64 -4.27 -7.55
CA LEU A 73 -12.69 -4.11 -8.66
C LEU A 73 -11.25 -4.34 -8.22
N ILE A 74 -10.86 -3.83 -7.05
CA ILE A 74 -9.54 -4.07 -6.45
C ILE A 74 -9.33 -5.58 -6.23
N GLU A 75 -10.30 -6.27 -5.64
CA GLU A 75 -10.21 -7.72 -5.41
C GLU A 75 -10.14 -8.54 -6.70
N GLN A 76 -10.86 -8.12 -7.75
CA GLN A 76 -10.75 -8.74 -9.07
C GLN A 76 -9.36 -8.58 -9.66
N PHE A 77 -8.74 -7.40 -9.54
CA PHE A 77 -7.38 -7.15 -10.01
C PHE A 77 -6.34 -7.96 -9.23
N ASN A 78 -6.48 -8.05 -7.91
CA ASN A 78 -5.57 -8.85 -7.07
C ASN A 78 -5.49 -10.30 -7.55
N ARG A 79 -6.61 -10.90 -7.97
CA ARG A 79 -6.64 -12.28 -8.50
C ARG A 79 -5.82 -12.44 -9.79
N VAL A 80 -5.78 -11.42 -10.64
CA VAL A 80 -4.95 -11.42 -11.86
C VAL A 80 -3.47 -11.36 -11.49
N SER A 81 -3.10 -10.51 -10.52
CA SER A 81 -1.71 -10.34 -10.08
C SER A 81 -1.10 -11.59 -9.44
N PHE A 82 -1.90 -12.54 -8.91
CA PHE A 82 -1.40 -13.81 -8.39
C PHE A 82 -1.36 -14.93 -9.45
N SER A 83 -2.06 -14.77 -10.58
CA SER A 83 -2.10 -15.76 -11.66
C SER A 83 -0.78 -15.86 -12.43
N GLU A 84 0.05 -14.82 -12.43
CA GLU A 84 1.32 -14.80 -13.17
C GLU A 84 2.49 -15.43 -12.37
N PHE A 85 2.31 -15.73 -11.08
CA PHE A 85 3.35 -16.34 -10.23
C PHE A 85 3.33 -17.89 -10.24
N LEU A 86 2.37 -18.54 -10.90
CA LEU A 86 2.24 -20.00 -10.97
C LEU A 86 2.67 -20.62 -12.32
N LEU A 87 3.20 -19.83 -13.25
CA LEU A 87 3.63 -20.30 -14.58
C LEU A 87 5.06 -19.89 -14.94
N ILE A 88 6.00 -20.07 -14.00
CA ILE A 88 7.44 -20.14 -14.28
C ILE A 88 8.10 -21.20 -13.41
#